data_AF-A0A9E1YE89-F1
#
_entry.id   AF-A0A9E1YE89-F1
#
_cell.length_a   1.000
_cell.length_b   1.000
_cell.length_c   1.000
_cell.angle_alpha   90.00
_cell.angle_beta   90.00
_cell.angle_gamma   90.00
#
_symmetry.space_group_name_H-M   'P 1'
#
loop_
_entity.id
_entity.type
_entity.pdbx_description
1 polymer ?
#
loop_
_entity_poly.entity_id
_entity_poly.type
_entity_poly.pdbx_seq_one_letter_code
_entity_poly.pdbx_strand_id
1 'polypeptide(L)' 'LHSHFSDEDILELTYHVMGYNMHAVCCRALKLEFDDVPERIREVPVPGEGEASDWAGSAWQDKG' A
#
# COMPACT_ATOMS: atom_id res chain seq x y z
N LEU A 1 11.46 11.30 -11.64
CA LEU A 1 12.42 10.88 -10.60
C LEU A 1 13.76 11.55 -10.80
N HIS A 2 14.45 11.40 -11.94
CA HIS A 2 15.73 12.09 -12.22
C HIS A 2 15.67 13.64 -12.17
N SER A 3 14.49 14.25 -12.26
CA SER A 3 14.29 15.70 -12.07
C SER A 3 14.30 16.15 -10.60
N HIS A 4 14.10 15.21 -9.67
CA HIS A 4 13.97 15.46 -8.23
C HIS A 4 15.02 14.73 -7.40
N PHE A 5 15.66 13.69 -7.96
CA PHE A 5 16.59 12.81 -7.29
C PHE A 5 17.78 12.52 -8.19
N SER A 6 18.96 12.37 -7.57
CA SER A 6 20.17 11.90 -8.25
C SER A 6 20.08 10.39 -8.54
N ASP A 7 20.99 9.89 -9.37
CA ASP A 7 21.06 8.45 -9.68
C ASP A 7 21.37 7.60 -8.43
N GLU A 8 22.17 8.11 -7.50
CA GLU A 8 22.45 7.47 -6.21
C GLU A 8 21.19 7.40 -5.35
N ASP A 9 20.44 8.50 -5.23
CA ASP A 9 19.19 8.54 -4.48
C ASP A 9 18.16 7.55 -5.04
N ILE A 10 18.09 7.42 -6.37
CA ILE A 10 17.18 6.49 -7.04
C ILE A 10 17.60 5.04 -6.80
N LEU A 11 18.90 4.77 -6.82
CA LEU A 11 19.44 3.45 -6.48
C LEU A 11 19.13 3.10 -5.02
N GLU A 12 19.39 4.03 -4.09
CA GLU A 12 19.13 3.84 -2.67
C GLU A 12 17.64 3.63 -2.38
N LEU A 13 16.78 4.45 -2.98
CA LEU A 13 15.33 4.31 -2.86
C LEU A 13 14.88 2.93 -3.35
N THR A 14 15.38 2.51 -4.52
CA THR A 14 15.03 1.21 -5.10
C THR A 14 15.51 0.07 -4.20
N TYR A 15 16.74 0.14 -3.69
CA TYR A 15 17.31 -0.86 -2.79
C TYR A 15 16.46 -1.05 -1.53
N HIS A 16 16.06 0.05 -0.88
CA HIS A 16 15.22 0.00 0.31
C HIS A 16 13.83 -0.57 0.02
N VAL A 17 13.16 -0.07 -1.04
CA VAL A 17 11.81 -0.54 -1.42
C VAL A 17 11.83 -2.04 -1.72
N MET A 18 12.81 -2.52 -2.49
CA MET A 18 12.94 -3.93 -2.82
C MET A 18 13.28 -4.78 -1.59
N GLY A 19 14.14 -4.28 -0.69
CA GLY A 19 14.48 -4.96 0.56
C GLY A 19 13.26 -5.18 1.46
N TYR A 20 12.46 -4.13 1.70
CA TYR A 20 11.24 -4.25 2.49
C TYR A 20 10.18 -5.14 1.82
N ASN A 21 10.06 -5.08 0.48
CA ASN A 21 9.16 -5.97 -0.25
C ASN A 21 9.57 -7.45 -0.08
N MET A 22 10.86 -7.77 -0.23
CA MET A 22 11.37 -9.11 0.01
C MET A 22 11.08 -9.56 1.44
N HIS A 23 11.35 -8.71 2.44
CA HIS A 23 11.04 -9.01 3.84
C HIS A 23 9.55 -9.31 4.03
N ALA A 24 8.64 -8.48 3.51
CA ALA A 24 7.20 -8.68 3.64
C ALA A 24 6.73 -10.00 3.02
N VAL A 25 7.28 -10.37 1.86
CA VAL A 25 6.97 -11.66 1.21
C VAL A 25 7.50 -12.83 2.05
N CYS A 26 8.73 -12.75 2.53
CA CYS A 26 9.34 -13.79 3.37
C CYS A 26 8.58 -13.98 4.69
N CYS A 27 8.23 -12.90 5.40
CA CYS A 27 7.52 -12.98 6.67
C CYS A 27 6.12 -13.63 6.51
N ARG A 28 5.38 -13.27 5.45
CA ARG A 28 4.11 -13.92 5.10
C ARG A 28 4.27 -15.39 4.71
N ALA A 29 5.30 -15.72 3.92
CA ALA A 29 5.54 -17.11 3.50
C ALA A 29 5.91 -18.03 4.67
N LEU A 30 6.68 -17.50 5.63
CA LEU A 30 7.13 -18.24 6.81
C LEU A 30 6.13 -18.23 7.96
N LYS A 31 5.05 -17.43 7.88
CA LYS A 31 4.04 -17.27 8.94
C LYS A 31 4.69 -17.00 10.30
N LEU A 32 5.48 -15.92 10.36
CA LEU A 32 6.07 -15.48 11.62
C LEU A 32 4.96 -15.13 12.63
N GLU A 33 5.32 -14.99 13.91
CA GLU A 33 4.39 -14.75 15.02
C GLU A 33 3.36 -13.63 14.81
N PHE A 34 3.67 -12.62 13.98
CA PHE A 34 2.75 -11.54 13.62
C PHE A 34 1.98 -11.76 12.31
N ASP A 35 2.45 -12.62 11.43
CA ASP A 35 1.81 -12.95 10.14
C ASP A 35 0.94 -14.23 10.21
N ASP A 36 1.07 -15.04 11.28
CA ASP A 36 0.24 -16.23 11.51
C ASP A 36 -1.16 -15.88 12.07
N VAL A 37 -1.84 -14.96 11.38
CA VAL A 37 -3.24 -14.63 11.63
C VAL A 37 -4.01 -14.62 10.29
N PRO A 38 -5.31 -14.95 10.29
CA PRO A 38 -6.14 -14.76 9.11
C PRO A 38 -6.17 -13.29 8.67
N GLU A 39 -6.51 -13.04 7.40
CA GLU A 39 -6.46 -11.73 6.73
C GLU A 39 -6.90 -10.58 7.66
N ARG A 40 -5.97 -9.63 7.90
CA ARG A 40 -6.17 -8.50 8.82
C ARG A 40 -7.08 -7.44 8.21
N ILE A 41 -7.07 -7.29 6.88
CA ILE A 41 -7.92 -6.36 6.16
C ILE A 41 -9.28 -7.02 5.92
N ARG A 42 -10.28 -6.60 6.69
CA ARG A 42 -11.68 -6.97 6.45
C ARG A 42 -12.40 -5.84 5.74
N GLU A 43 -13.28 -6.19 4.81
CA GLU A 43 -14.29 -5.26 4.34
C GLU A 43 -15.20 -4.89 5.51
N VAL A 44 -15.37 -3.59 5.75
CA VAL A 44 -16.33 -3.08 6.72
C VAL A 44 -17.59 -2.72 5.95
N PRO A 45 -18.76 -3.32 6.27
CA PRO A 45 -20.00 -2.94 5.61
C PRO A 45 -20.31 -1.48 5.90
N VAL A 46 -20.82 -0.77 4.89
CA VAL A 46 -21.28 0.62 5.04
C VAL A 46 -22.36 0.66 6.13
N PRO A 47 -22.24 1.52 7.17
CA PRO A 47 -23.25 1.59 8.22
C PRO A 47 -24.53 2.27 7.70
N GLY A 48 -25.56 1.47 7.36
CA GLY A 48 -26.91 1.94 6.99
C GLY A 48 -27.48 1.30 5.71
N GLU A 49 -28.76 1.55 5.40
CA GLU A 49 -29.31 1.36 4.05
C GLU A 49 -28.85 2.53 3.18
N GLY A 50 -27.66 2.42 2.58
CA GLY A 50 -27.08 3.52 1.82
C GLY A 50 -26.01 3.05 0.85
N GLU A 51 -26.03 3.66 -0.34
CA GLU A 51 -25.08 3.41 -1.43
C GLU A 51 -23.62 3.48 -0.97
N ALA A 52 -22.73 2.83 -1.73
CA ALA A 52 -21.30 2.82 -1.47
C ALA A 52 -20.78 4.26 -1.25
N SER A 53 -20.18 4.49 -0.09
CA SER A 53 -19.53 5.77 0.24
C SER A 53 -18.41 6.03 -0.77
N ASP A 54 -18.64 6.96 -1.70
CA ASP A 54 -17.59 7.50 -2.57
C ASP A 54 -16.66 8.40 -1.74
N TRP A 55 -15.74 7.76 -1.01
CA TRP A 55 -14.71 8.44 -0.22
C TRP A 55 -13.78 9.30 -1.08
N ALA A 56 -13.66 8.98 -2.37
CA ALA A 56 -12.84 9.72 -3.30
C ALA A 56 -13.56 10.95 -3.85
N GLY A 57 -14.90 10.95 -3.87
CA GLY A 57 -15.72 12.08 -4.28
C GLY A 57 -15.22 12.71 -5.58
N SER A 58 -15.10 14.04 -5.57
CA SER A 58 -14.50 14.79 -6.69
C SER A 58 -12.98 14.95 -6.62
N ALA A 59 -12.27 14.22 -5.74
CA ALA A 59 -10.82 14.38 -5.55
C ALA A 59 -10.01 14.06 -6.82
N TRP A 60 -10.59 13.29 -7.73
CA TRP A 60 -10.01 12.96 -9.04
C TRP A 60 -10.72 13.66 -10.21
N GLN A 61 -11.61 14.62 -9.96
CA GLN A 61 -12.17 15.43 -11.03
C GLN A 61 -11.10 16.41 -11.51
N ASP A 62 -10.47 16.03 -12.62
CA ASP A 62 -9.52 16.86 -13.34
C ASP A 62 -10.21 18.16 -13.75
N LYS A 63 -9.78 19.27 -13.17
CA LYS A 63 -10.22 20.61 -13.60
C LYS A 63 -9.44 20.97 -14.85
N GLY A 64 -10.00 20.60 -16.00
CA GLY A 64 -9.58 21.11 -17.30
C GLY A 64 -9.67 22.63 -17.39
#